data_AF-A0A218X1Q7-F1
#
_entry.id   AF-A0A218X1Q7-F1
#
_cell.length_a   1.000
_cell.length_b   1.000
_cell.length_c   1.000
_cell.angle_alpha   90.00
_cell.angle_beta   90.00
_cell.angle_gamma   90.00
#
_symmetry.space_group_name_H-M   'P 1'
#
loop_
_entity.id
_entity.type
_entity.pdbx_description
1 polymer ?
#
loop_
_entity_poly.entity_id
_entity_poly.type
_entity_poly.pdbx_seq_one_letter_code
_entity_poly.pdbx_strand_id
1 'polypeptide(L)' 'MVLLGIIGGRKNYEYEECSDSEKAYFASYAVKMLEEGKVNEIIDRKMEFDETDERIRTAIRVARWCIQEEMN' A
#
# COMPACT_ATOMS: atom_id res chain seq x y z
N MET A 1 -8.78 1.65 -4.41
CA MET A 1 -7.44 1.08 -4.12
C MET A 1 -7.33 -0.42 -4.41
N VAL A 2 -7.78 -0.92 -5.56
CA VAL A 2 -7.68 -2.38 -5.83
C VAL A 2 -6.22 -2.82 -5.98
N LEU A 3 -5.40 -1.99 -6.65
CA LEU A 3 -3.98 -2.28 -6.86
C LEU A 3 -3.19 -2.44 -5.55
N LEU A 4 -3.44 -1.57 -4.55
CA LEU A 4 -2.84 -1.73 -3.22
C LEU A 4 -3.28 -3.03 -2.56
N GLY A 5 -4.58 -3.36 -2.61
CA GLY A 5 -5.09 -4.62 -2.05
C GLY A 5 -4.43 -5.86 -2.67
N ILE A 6 -4.12 -5.83 -3.97
CA ILE A 6 -3.41 -6.90 -4.66
C ILE A 6 -1.95 -6.99 -4.17
N ILE A 7 -1.23 -5.86 -4.13
CA ILE A 7 0.19 -5.84 -3.74
C ILE A 7 0.38 -6.18 -2.26
N GLY A 8 -0.52 -5.72 -1.40
CA GLY A 8 -0.44 -5.89 0.05
C GLY A 8 -1.19 -7.08 0.62
N GLY A 9 -1.92 -7.84 -0.21
CA GLY A 9 -2.64 -9.04 0.22
C GLY A 9 -3.69 -8.81 1.32
N ARG A 10 -4.15 -7.56 1.50
CA ARG A 10 -5.03 -7.14 2.61
C ARG A 10 -6.21 -6.33 2.11
N LYS A 11 -7.31 -6.35 2.86
CA LYS A 11 -8.51 -5.58 2.51
C LYS A 11 -8.23 -4.09 2.62
N ASN A 12 -8.92 -3.32 1.78
CA ASN A 12 -8.79 -1.86 1.77
C ASN A 12 -9.42 -1.19 2.99
N TYR A 13 -10.42 -1.84 3.58
CA TYR A 13 -11.10 -1.39 4.79
C TYR A 13 -11.37 -2.59 5.69
N GLU A 14 -11.00 -2.50 6.96
CA GLU A 14 -11.24 -3.56 7.94
C GLU A 14 -11.61 -2.95 9.31
N TYR A 15 -12.91 -2.96 9.62
CA TYR A 15 -13.47 -2.39 10.85
C TYR A 15 -13.39 -3.35 12.05
N GLU A 16 -13.27 -4.66 11.80
CA GLU A 16 -13.47 -5.68 12.82
C GLU A 16 -12.22 -6.00 13.66
N GLU A 17 -11.01 -5.62 13.22
CA GLU A 17 -9.74 -6.03 13.88
C GLU A 17 -8.83 -4.88 14.34
N CYS A 18 -9.11 -3.61 14.00
CA CYS A 18 -8.19 -2.49 14.30
C CYS A 18 -8.75 -1.50 15.33
N SER A 19 -8.08 -1.40 16.48
CA SER A 19 -8.23 -0.31 17.46
C SER A 19 -7.68 1.04 16.96
N ASP A 20 -6.93 1.03 15.85
CA ASP A 20 -6.31 2.18 15.20
C ASP A 20 -7.08 2.56 13.92
N SER A 21 -7.80 3.68 13.93
CA SER A 21 -8.62 4.13 12.79
C SER A 21 -7.78 4.39 11.52
N GLU A 22 -6.49 4.70 11.69
CA GLU A 22 -5.53 4.94 10.61
C GLU A 22 -5.15 3.65 9.88
N LYS A 23 -5.19 2.49 10.56
CA LYS A 23 -4.93 1.16 9.95
C LYS A 23 -6.18 0.55 9.34
N ALA A 24 -7.36 0.93 9.84
CA ALA A 24 -8.64 0.50 9.29
C ALA A 24 -8.80 0.90 7.82
N TYR A 25 -8.15 1.98 7.38
CA TYR A 25 -8.06 2.38 5.97
C TYR A 25 -6.67 2.12 5.40
N PHE A 26 -6.54 1.08 4.58
CA PHE A 26 -5.25 0.69 4.01
C PHE A 26 -4.61 1.79 3.14
N ALA A 27 -5.40 2.64 2.47
CA ALA A 27 -4.82 3.73 1.67
C ALA A 27 -4.01 4.68 2.52
N SER A 28 -4.60 5.17 3.61
CA SER A 28 -3.98 6.15 4.49
C SER A 28 -2.68 5.59 5.08
N TYR A 29 -2.71 4.32 5.51
CA TYR A 29 -1.51 3.61 5.94
C TYR A 29 -0.45 3.49 4.82
N ALA A 30 -0.86 3.11 3.61
CA ALA A 30 0.06 2.96 2.48
C ALA A 30 0.69 4.30 2.08
N VAL A 31 -0.06 5.40 2.05
CA VAL A 31 0.47 6.74 1.78
C VAL A 31 1.57 7.11 2.80
N LYS A 32 1.30 6.95 4.10
CA LYS A 32 2.27 7.21 5.17
C LYS A 32 3.55 6.39 5.04
N MET A 33 3.41 5.08 4.77
CA MET A 33 4.57 4.21 4.56
C MET A 33 5.37 4.58 3.31
N LEU A 34 4.73 5.07 2.25
CA LEU A 34 5.42 5.56 1.05
C LEU A 34 6.18 6.87 1.31
N GLU A 35 5.62 7.78 2.09
CA GLU A 35 6.28 9.02 2.50
C GLU A 35 7.49 8.76 3.39
N GLU A 36 7.39 7.77 4.28
CA GLU A 36 8.50 7.32 5.13
C GLU A 36 9.53 6.44 4.39
N GLY A 37 9.30 6.10 3.12
CA GLY A 37 10.17 5.23 2.33
C GLY A 37 10.12 3.74 2.72
N LYS A 38 9.14 3.34 3.55
CA LYS A 38 8.96 1.98 4.08
C LYS A 38 8.09 1.12 3.16
N VAL A 39 8.50 0.98 1.91
CA VAL A 39 7.74 0.27 0.87
C VAL A 39 7.46 -1.20 1.25
N ASN A 40 8.39 -1.85 1.94
CA ASN A 40 8.27 -3.25 2.37
C ASN A 40 7.13 -3.49 3.38
N GLU A 41 6.64 -2.46 4.06
CA GLU A 41 5.50 -2.57 4.98
C GLU A 41 4.14 -2.63 4.25
N ILE A 42 4.13 -2.33 2.95
CA ILE A 42 2.93 -2.30 2.12
C ILE A 42 2.77 -3.61 1.34
N ILE A 43 3.87 -4.31 1.06
CA ILE A 43 3.89 -5.52 0.23
C ILE A 43 3.52 -6.73 1.10
N ASP A 44 2.74 -7.65 0.54
CA ASP A 44 2.46 -8.92 1.20
C ASP A 44 3.77 -9.69 1.44
N ARG A 45 4.03 -10.05 2.69
CA ARG A 45 5.23 -10.81 3.09
C ARG A 45 5.30 -12.20 2.46
N LYS A 46 4.16 -12.71 1.98
CA LYS A 46 4.07 -13.99 1.24
C LYS A 46 4.30 -13.83 -0.26
N MET A 47 4.41 -12.59 -0.75
CA MET A 47 4.70 -12.33 -2.15
C MET A 47 6.17 -12.65 -2.41
N GLU A 48 6.41 -13.66 -3.25
CA GLU A 48 7.75 -13.93 -3.77
C GLU A 48 8.01 -13.02 -4.97
N PHE A 49 8.94 -12.09 -4.80
CA PHE A 49 9.40 -11.21 -5.86
C PHE A 49 10.90 -10.95 -5.69
N ASP A 50 11.56 -10.63 -6.80
CA ASP A 50 12.93 -10.13 -6.76
C ASP A 50 12.90 -8.68 -6.27
N GLU A 51 13.68 -8.33 -5.25
CA GLU A 51 13.76 -6.94 -4.74
C GLU A 51 14.18 -5.94 -5.82
N THR A 52 14.85 -6.40 -6.88
CA THR A 52 15.24 -5.60 -8.04
C THR A 52 14.16 -5.51 -9.12
N ASP A 53 13.01 -6.15 -8.92
CA ASP A 53 11.88 -6.14 -9.85
C ASP A 53 11.21 -4.75 -9.90
N GLU A 54 11.55 -4.00 -10.95
CA GLU A 54 10.98 -2.69 -11.24
C GLU A 54 9.44 -2.70 -11.40
N ARG A 55 8.83 -3.86 -11.67
CA ARG A 55 7.37 -3.97 -11.79
C ARG A 55 6.68 -3.67 -10.45
N ILE A 56 7.25 -4.11 -9.35
CA ILE A 56 6.73 -3.83 -7.99
C ILE A 56 6.83 -2.33 -7.71
N ARG A 57 7.99 -1.74 -7.96
CA ARG A 57 8.21 -0.29 -7.75
C ARG A 57 7.26 0.55 -8.61
N THR A 58 7.03 0.12 -9.85
CA THR A 58 6.09 0.76 -10.78
C THR A 58 4.65 0.64 -10.29
N ALA A 59 4.21 -0.56 -9.91
CA ALA A 59 2.86 -0.79 -9.43
C ALA A 59 2.55 0.03 -8.16
N ILE A 60 3.54 0.17 -7.27
CA ILE A 60 3.42 0.98 -6.05
C ILE A 60 3.35 2.48 -6.38
N ARG A 61 4.16 2.98 -7.33
CA ARG A 61 4.09 4.36 -7.82
C ARG A 61 2.73 4.67 -8.45
N VAL A 62 2.22 3.77 -9.29
CA VAL A 62 0.89 3.91 -9.91
C VAL A 62 -0.20 3.89 -8.83
N ALA A 63 -0.11 2.97 -7.88
CA ALA A 63 -1.05 2.90 -6.75
C ALA A 63 -1.09 4.22 -5.97
N ARG A 64 0.08 4.83 -5.70
CA ARG A 64 0.20 6.14 -5.07
C ARG A 64 -0.48 7.23 -5.89
N TRP A 65 -0.21 7.30 -7.19
CA TRP A 65 -0.84 8.30 -8.06
C TRP A 65 -2.36 8.19 -8.08
N CYS A 66 -2.91 6.96 -8.05
CA CYS A 66 -4.36 6.76 -8.06
C CYS A 66 -5.07 7.16 -6.75
N ILE A 67 -4.35 7.39 -5.66
CA ILE A 67 -4.92 7.70 -4.34
C ILE A 67 -4.48 9.06 -3.80
N GLN A 68 -3.64 9.80 -4.54
CA GLN A 68 -3.27 11.16 -4.18
C GLN A 68 -4.50 12.07 -4.29
N GLU A 69 -4.78 12.81 -3.21
CA GLU A 69 -5.84 13.82 -3.20
C GLU A 69 -5.38 15.13 -3.88
N GLU A 70 -4.09 15.49 -3.75
CA GLU A 70 -3.50 16.64 -4.43
C GLU A 70 -2.56 16.22 -5.57
N MET A 71 -2.81 16.80 -6.76
CA MET A 71 -1.88 16.76 -7.90
C MET A 71 -1.10 18.08 -7.94
N ASN A 72 0.17 18.04 -7.55
CA ASN A 72 1.13 19.09 -7.90
C ASN A 72 1.83 18.76 -9.22
#